data_AF-A0A2S1SK31-F1
#
_entry.id   AF-A0A2S1SK31-F1
#
_cell.length_a   1.000
_cell.length_b   1.000
_cell.length_c   1.000
_cell.angle_alpha   90.00
_cell.angle_beta   90.00
_cell.angle_gamma   90.00
#
_symmetry.space_group_name_H-M   'P 1'
#
loop_
_entity.id
_entity.type
_entity.pdbx_description
1 polymer ?
#
loop_
_entity_poly.entity_id
_entity_poly.type
_entity_poly.pdbx_seq_one_letter_code
_entity_poly.pdbx_strand_id
1 'polypeptide(L)'
;MQFDKVSGKNFIPVAMQLFDSLYYFCYMANPKIKILLTPFDKAIESLCWLLIISIWILVFVNYPKLPDIIPIHFDLSGNADGFGAKENLFALPIVITILAIGLSFLNKFPHIFNYMAAITPGNAIRQYTLATRFIRFLKLGTVIIFGMIVFGMIRSAGGNA
;
A
#
# COMPACT_ATOMS: atom_id res chain seq x y z
N MET A 1 -9.18 7.98 77.31
CA MET A 1 -8.49 8.91 76.40
C MET A 1 -7.99 8.10 75.23
N GLN A 2 -8.54 8.38 74.05
CA GLN A 2 -8.42 7.62 72.82
C GLN A 2 -7.14 8.04 72.09
N PHE A 3 -6.33 7.09 71.59
CA PHE A 3 -5.39 7.36 70.51
C PHE A 3 -5.39 6.18 69.54
N ASP A 4 -5.65 6.54 68.30
CA ASP A 4 -6.14 5.70 67.23
C ASP A 4 -5.06 4.81 66.61
N LYS A 5 -5.50 3.64 66.12
CA LYS A 5 -4.72 2.81 65.19
C LYS A 5 -4.55 3.60 63.90
N VAL A 6 -3.39 4.24 63.71
CA VAL A 6 -3.02 4.83 62.43
C VAL A 6 -2.84 3.71 61.42
N SER A 7 -3.83 3.60 60.54
CA SER A 7 -3.95 2.65 59.44
C SER A 7 -2.74 2.74 58.49
N GLY A 8 -1.94 1.67 58.47
CA GLY A 8 -0.86 1.44 57.50
C GLY A 8 -1.38 1.14 56.09
N LYS A 9 -2.06 2.10 55.47
CA LYS A 9 -2.47 2.06 54.06
C LYS A 9 -2.11 3.41 53.48
N ASN A 10 -0.98 3.50 52.76
CA ASN A 10 -0.66 4.48 51.70
C ASN A 10 0.83 4.45 51.30
N PHE A 11 1.45 3.26 51.25
CA PHE A 11 2.78 3.09 50.64
C PHE A 11 2.67 2.10 49.49
N ILE A 12 1.96 2.49 48.42
CA ILE A 12 2.19 1.91 47.10
C ILE A 12 3.36 2.72 46.53
N PRO A 13 4.57 2.15 46.40
CA PRO A 13 5.76 2.93 46.11
C PRO A 13 5.70 3.40 44.65
N VAL A 14 6.26 4.56 44.38
CA VAL A 14 6.45 5.14 43.03
C VAL A 14 7.00 4.12 42.02
N ALA A 15 7.72 3.10 42.49
CA ALA A 15 8.16 1.95 41.69
C ALA A 15 7.02 1.16 41.03
N MET A 16 5.85 0.99 41.67
CA MET A 16 4.68 0.31 41.07
C MET A 16 4.03 1.16 39.97
N GLN A 17 3.94 2.49 40.15
CA GLN A 17 3.45 3.41 39.12
C GLN A 17 4.41 3.54 37.93
N LEU A 18 5.72 3.56 38.18
CA LEU A 18 6.74 3.54 37.13
C LEU A 18 6.78 2.18 36.42
N PHE A 19 6.56 1.08 37.14
CA PHE A 19 6.44 -0.25 36.55
C PHE A 19 5.20 -0.36 35.67
N ASP A 20 4.04 0.14 36.11
CA ASP A 20 2.83 0.20 35.28
C ASP A 20 3.06 1.10 34.05
N SER A 21 3.71 2.25 34.21
CA SER A 21 4.03 3.16 33.09
C SER A 21 5.01 2.53 32.09
N LEU A 22 6.05 1.84 32.57
CA LEU A 22 7.00 1.10 31.73
C LEU A 22 6.39 -0.17 31.11
N TYR A 23 5.50 -0.84 31.82
CA TYR A 23 4.75 -1.99 31.34
C TYR A 23 3.75 -1.57 30.26
N TYR A 24 3.03 -0.47 30.46
CA TYR A 24 2.20 0.17 29.42
C TYR A 24 3.05 0.63 28.23
N PHE A 25 4.21 1.24 28.45
CA PHE A 25 5.11 1.63 27.36
C PHE A 25 5.63 0.42 26.56
N CYS A 26 5.97 -0.68 27.23
CA CYS A 26 6.30 -1.97 26.61
C CYS A 26 5.09 -2.62 25.90
N TYR A 27 3.87 -2.21 26.25
CA TYR A 27 2.60 -2.63 25.64
C TYR A 27 2.13 -1.71 24.49
N MET A 28 2.86 -0.64 24.16
CA MET A 28 2.44 0.39 23.19
C MET A 28 3.09 0.28 21.80
N ALA A 29 4.11 -0.57 21.63
CA ALA A 29 4.67 -0.83 20.31
C ALA A 29 3.85 -1.91 19.60
N ASN A 30 3.27 -1.54 18.45
CA ASN A 30 2.57 -2.45 17.54
C ASN A 30 3.38 -3.76 17.36
N PRO A 31 2.82 -4.94 17.73
CA PRO A 31 3.58 -6.18 17.81
C PRO A 31 4.12 -6.58 16.44
N LYS A 32 5.43 -6.85 16.36
CA LYS A 32 6.08 -7.24 15.10
C LYS A 32 5.83 -8.72 14.80
N ILE A 33 4.74 -9.01 14.12
CA ILE A 33 4.36 -10.36 13.70
C ILE A 33 4.51 -10.53 12.18
N LYS A 34 4.91 -11.73 11.75
CA LYS A 34 4.98 -12.09 10.34
C LYS A 34 3.63 -12.63 9.87
N ILE A 35 3.02 -11.96 8.90
CA ILE A 35 1.74 -12.39 8.32
C ILE A 35 1.99 -13.45 7.26
N LEU A 36 1.28 -14.58 7.39
CA LEU A 36 1.31 -15.66 6.41
C LEU A 36 0.32 -15.35 5.28
N LEU A 37 0.79 -15.43 4.04
CA LEU A 37 -0.05 -15.22 2.86
C LEU A 37 -0.90 -16.44 2.59
N THR A 38 -2.21 -16.24 2.48
CA THR A 38 -3.12 -17.27 1.98
C THR A 38 -2.86 -17.53 0.48
N PRO A 39 -3.30 -18.67 -0.08
CA PRO A 39 -3.24 -18.90 -1.52
C PRO A 39 -3.91 -17.78 -2.34
N PHE A 40 -5.01 -17.22 -1.83
CA PHE A 40 -5.70 -16.09 -2.44
C PHE A 40 -4.85 -14.82 -2.46
N ASP A 41 -4.17 -14.49 -1.35
CA ASP A 41 -3.27 -13.33 -1.29
C ASP A 41 -2.09 -13.48 -2.27
N LYS A 42 -1.56 -14.71 -2.42
CA LYS A 42 -0.52 -15.03 -3.40
C LYS A 42 -1.02 -14.89 -4.84
N ALA A 43 -2.24 -15.35 -5.13
CA ALA A 43 -2.83 -15.23 -6.46
C ALA A 43 -2.98 -13.76 -6.89
N ILE A 44 -3.45 -12.88 -5.99
CA ILE A 44 -3.54 -11.44 -6.24
C ILE A 44 -2.16 -10.83 -6.51
N GLU A 45 -1.17 -11.18 -5.69
CA GLU A 45 0.22 -10.73 -5.86
C GLU A 45 0.78 -11.15 -7.22
N SER A 46 0.66 -12.43 -7.58
CA SER A 46 1.11 -12.95 -8.87
C SER A 46 0.41 -12.28 -10.04
N LEU A 47 -0.93 -12.13 -9.97
CA LEU A 47 -1.70 -11.43 -11.00
C LEU A 47 -1.22 -9.99 -11.19
N CYS A 48 -0.93 -9.28 -10.10
CA CYS A 48 -0.44 -7.91 -10.16
C CYS A 48 0.90 -7.81 -10.90
N TRP A 49 1.86 -8.69 -10.60
CA TRP A 49 3.15 -8.72 -11.31
C TRP A 49 3.02 -9.16 -12.77
N LEU A 50 2.14 -10.13 -13.05
CA LEU A 50 1.82 -10.52 -14.43
C LEU A 50 1.26 -9.35 -15.24
N LEU A 51 0.36 -8.55 -14.66
CA LEU A 51 -0.19 -7.36 -15.32
C LEU A 51 0.89 -6.31 -15.59
N ILE A 52 1.80 -6.05 -14.64
CA ILE A 52 2.91 -5.12 -14.85
C ILE A 52 3.80 -5.59 -16.01
N ILE A 53 4.14 -6.89 -16.05
CA ILE A 53 4.90 -7.48 -17.16
C ILE A 53 4.15 -7.30 -18.49
N SER A 54 2.84 -7.58 -18.51
CA SER A 54 2.00 -7.38 -19.70
C SER A 54 1.96 -5.92 -20.17
N ILE A 55 1.95 -4.94 -19.25
CA ILE A 55 2.01 -3.52 -19.60
C ILE A 55 3.36 -3.17 -20.25
N TRP A 56 4.47 -3.68 -19.72
CA TRP A 56 5.79 -3.49 -20.33
C TRP A 56 5.85 -4.11 -21.74
N ILE A 57 5.35 -5.33 -21.90
CA ILE A 57 5.26 -6.00 -23.21
C ILE A 57 4.42 -5.15 -24.18
N LEU A 58 3.26 -4.67 -23.72
CA LEU A 58 2.37 -3.83 -24.53
C LEU A 58 3.08 -2.57 -25.04
N VAL A 59 3.84 -1.89 -24.17
CA VAL A 59 4.62 -0.71 -24.55
C VAL A 59 5.71 -1.07 -25.55
N PHE A 60 6.56 -2.06 -25.27
CA PHE A 60 7.67 -2.42 -26.17
C PHE A 60 7.20 -2.89 -27.56
N VAL A 61 6.11 -3.64 -27.64
CA VAL A 61 5.58 -4.16 -28.91
C VAL A 61 4.99 -3.03 -29.78
N ASN A 62 4.41 -2.00 -29.18
CA ASN A 62 3.75 -0.92 -29.92
C ASN A 62 4.66 0.28 -30.16
N TYR A 63 5.64 0.52 -29.29
CA TYR A 63 6.52 1.69 -29.36
C TYR A 63 7.12 1.98 -30.74
N PRO A 64 7.66 1.00 -31.50
CA PRO A 64 8.24 1.27 -32.83
C PRO A 64 7.22 1.71 -33.88
N LYS A 65 5.92 1.46 -33.65
CA LYS A 65 4.82 1.76 -34.57
C LYS A 65 4.20 3.14 -34.31
N LEU A 66 4.57 3.78 -33.19
CA LEU A 66 3.99 5.05 -32.79
C LEU A 66 4.62 6.21 -33.58
N PRO A 67 3.81 7.22 -33.96
CA PRO A 67 4.33 8.49 -34.46
C PRO A 67 5.18 9.17 -33.38
N ASP A 68 6.05 10.09 -33.78
CA ASP A 68 6.94 10.79 -32.83
C ASP A 68 6.18 11.64 -31.80
N ILE A 69 4.94 12.04 -32.12
CA ILE A 69 4.04 12.78 -31.24
C ILE A 69 2.78 11.95 -30.97
N ILE A 70 2.45 11.73 -29.70
CA ILE A 70 1.29 10.98 -29.24
C ILE A 70 0.44 11.80 -28.25
N PRO A 71 -0.85 11.45 -28.05
CA PRO A 71 -1.64 11.94 -26.92
C PRO A 71 -1.01 11.54 -25.58
N ILE A 72 -0.86 12.51 -24.68
CA ILE A 72 -0.32 12.30 -23.32
C ILE A 72 -1.24 12.85 -22.21
N HIS A 73 -2.23 13.66 -22.57
CA HIS A 73 -3.23 14.21 -21.68
C HIS A 73 -4.62 14.05 -22.31
N PHE A 74 -5.61 13.80 -21.46
CA PHE A 74 -6.99 13.60 -21.85
C PHE A 74 -7.92 14.41 -20.94
N ASP A 75 -8.96 14.99 -21.53
CA ASP A 75 -10.01 15.70 -20.81
C ASP A 75 -10.98 14.75 -20.08
N LEU A 76 -11.96 15.31 -19.37
CA LEU A 76 -12.98 14.51 -18.66
C LEU A 76 -13.90 13.70 -19.59
N SER A 77 -13.93 14.04 -20.88
CA SER A 77 -14.67 13.31 -21.91
C SER A 77 -13.83 12.21 -22.56
N GLY A 78 -12.55 12.09 -22.21
CA GLY A 78 -11.62 11.12 -22.77
C GLY A 78 -11.03 11.53 -24.12
N ASN A 79 -11.15 12.80 -24.52
CA ASN A 79 -10.51 13.31 -25.72
C ASN A 79 -9.09 13.77 -25.41
N ALA A 80 -8.18 13.58 -26.36
CA ALA A 80 -6.82 14.07 -26.24
C ALA A 80 -6.80 15.61 -26.28
N ASP A 81 -6.36 16.24 -25.19
CA ASP A 81 -6.20 17.70 -25.08
C ASP A 81 -4.73 18.13 -24.88
N GLY A 82 -3.81 17.17 -24.78
CA GLY A 82 -2.37 17.40 -24.76
C GLY A 82 -1.56 16.32 -25.46
N PHE A 83 -0.51 16.74 -26.18
CA PHE A 83 0.34 15.89 -27.02
C PHE A 83 1.82 16.07 -26.63
N GLY A 84 2.62 15.02 -26.85
CA GLY A 84 4.05 15.08 -26.60
C GLY A 84 4.81 13.93 -27.21
N ALA A 85 6.12 13.89 -26.95
CA ALA A 85 7.03 12.91 -27.53
C ALA A 85 6.66 11.47 -27.10
N LYS A 86 6.75 10.49 -28.01
CA LYS A 86 6.36 9.10 -27.76
C LYS A 86 7.13 8.42 -26.62
N GLU A 87 8.32 8.92 -26.30
CA GLU A 87 9.14 8.50 -25.16
C GLU A 87 8.39 8.66 -23.84
N ASN A 88 7.47 9.62 -23.74
CA ASN A 88 6.64 9.85 -22.55
C ASN A 88 5.77 8.63 -22.20
N LEU A 89 5.50 7.73 -23.17
CA LEU A 89 4.78 6.48 -22.93
C LEU A 89 5.47 5.60 -21.86
N PHE A 90 6.80 5.67 -21.74
CA PHE A 90 7.54 4.89 -20.74
C PHE A 90 7.38 5.40 -19.30
N ALA A 91 6.92 6.65 -19.11
CA ALA A 91 6.77 7.20 -17.76
C ALA A 91 5.77 6.40 -16.92
N LEU A 92 4.63 6.01 -17.51
CA LEU A 92 3.59 5.25 -16.84
C LEU A 92 4.03 3.85 -16.35
N PRO A 93 4.60 2.96 -17.19
CA PRO A 93 5.08 1.65 -16.74
C PRO A 93 6.22 1.76 -15.71
N ILE A 94 7.06 2.81 -15.78
CA ILE A 94 8.10 3.06 -14.77
C ILE A 94 7.46 3.42 -13.43
N VAL A 95 6.59 4.43 -13.42
CA VAL A 95 5.93 4.92 -12.19
C VAL A 95 5.14 3.79 -11.52
N ILE A 96 4.34 3.03 -12.29
CA ILE A 96 3.55 1.94 -11.70
C ILE A 96 4.42 0.82 -11.15
N THR A 97 5.56 0.52 -11.79
CA THR A 97 6.52 -0.49 -11.29
C THR A 97 7.13 -0.04 -9.97
N ILE A 98 7.59 1.21 -9.88
CA ILE A 98 8.16 1.78 -8.65
C ILE A 98 7.12 1.79 -7.52
N LEU A 99 5.90 2.25 -7.81
CA LEU A 99 4.80 2.24 -6.84
C LEU A 99 4.47 0.81 -6.37
N ALA A 100 4.39 -0.15 -7.29
CA ALA A 100 4.11 -1.55 -6.94
C ALA A 100 5.21 -2.17 -6.07
N ILE A 101 6.49 -1.87 -6.33
CA ILE A 101 7.62 -2.25 -5.48
C ILE A 101 7.47 -1.61 -4.10
N GLY A 102 7.22 -0.30 -4.03
CA GLY A 102 7.03 0.45 -2.79
C GLY A 102 5.90 -0.12 -1.92
N LEU A 103 4.73 -0.39 -2.51
CA LEU A 103 3.60 -1.01 -1.81
C LEU A 103 3.91 -2.45 -1.35
N SER A 104 4.67 -3.20 -2.14
CA SER A 104 5.11 -4.55 -1.78
C SER A 104 6.10 -4.53 -0.61
N PHE A 105 6.98 -3.52 -0.56
CA PHE A 105 7.90 -3.30 0.55
C PHE A 105 7.15 -2.84 1.80
N LEU A 106 6.24 -1.88 1.68
CA LEU A 106 5.38 -1.39 2.76
C LEU A 106 4.61 -2.54 3.42
N ASN A 107 4.08 -3.48 2.63
CA ASN A 107 3.39 -4.68 3.11
C ASN A 107 4.23 -5.63 3.97
N LYS A 108 5.56 -5.47 4.02
CA LYS A 108 6.43 -6.23 4.93
C LYS A 108 6.41 -5.68 6.36
N PHE A 109 5.90 -4.46 6.56
CA PHE A 109 5.91 -3.76 7.83
C PHE A 109 4.48 -3.34 8.26
N PRO A 110 3.52 -4.26 8.42
CA PRO A 110 2.14 -3.89 8.81
C PRO A 110 2.06 -3.11 10.13
N HIS A 111 3.01 -3.32 11.05
CA HIS A 111 3.06 -2.64 12.34
C HIS A 111 3.28 -1.12 12.25
N ILE A 112 3.67 -0.55 11.11
CA ILE A 112 3.81 0.91 10.93
C ILE A 112 2.55 1.56 10.32
N PHE A 113 1.54 0.76 9.97
CA PHE A 113 0.33 1.29 9.37
C PHE A 113 -0.50 2.04 10.41
N ASN A 114 -1.34 2.95 9.93
CA ASN A 114 -2.33 3.61 10.76
C ASN A 114 -3.56 2.69 10.93
N TYR A 115 -3.99 2.48 12.18
CA TYR A 115 -5.12 1.64 12.53
C TYR A 115 -6.13 2.44 13.36
N MET A 116 -7.42 2.30 13.05
CA MET A 116 -8.49 3.00 13.78
C MET A 116 -8.67 2.51 15.23
N ALA A 117 -8.23 1.29 15.51
CA ALA A 117 -8.30 0.69 16.84
C ALA A 117 -6.88 0.35 17.31
N ALA A 118 -6.66 0.42 18.63
CA ALA A 118 -5.42 0.01 19.25
C ALA A 118 -5.09 -1.44 18.87
N ILE A 119 -3.84 -1.68 18.47
CA ILE A 119 -3.37 -3.02 18.13
C ILE A 119 -2.91 -3.71 19.41
N THR A 120 -3.57 -4.82 19.71
CA THR A 120 -3.23 -5.68 20.83
C THR A 120 -2.72 -7.03 20.30
N PRO A 121 -1.98 -7.80 21.11
CA PRO A 121 -1.53 -9.14 20.70
C PRO A 121 -2.68 -10.04 20.22
N GLY A 122 -3.87 -9.90 20.80
CA GLY A 122 -5.06 -10.69 20.43
C GLY A 122 -5.72 -10.30 19.10
N ASN A 123 -5.56 -9.05 18.64
CA ASN A 123 -6.18 -8.58 17.39
C ASN A 123 -5.19 -8.37 16.23
N ALA A 124 -3.88 -8.31 16.51
CA ALA A 124 -2.86 -7.93 15.55
C ALA A 124 -2.88 -8.77 14.27
N ILE A 125 -3.00 -10.10 14.39
CA ILE A 125 -3.03 -11.01 13.23
C ILE A 125 -4.17 -10.63 12.28
N ARG A 126 -5.38 -10.43 12.83
CA ARG A 126 -6.56 -10.08 12.03
C ARG A 126 -6.40 -8.70 11.40
N GLN A 127 -6.02 -7.70 12.18
CA GLN A 127 -5.89 -6.32 11.69
C GLN A 127 -4.81 -6.20 10.60
N TYR A 128 -3.66 -6.84 10.79
CA TYR A 128 -2.55 -6.79 9.85
C TYR A 128 -2.86 -7.59 8.58
N THR A 129 -3.58 -8.70 8.70
CA THR A 129 -4.05 -9.47 7.53
C THR A 129 -4.99 -8.61 6.69
N LEU A 130 -5.98 -7.97 7.31
CA LEU A 130 -6.93 -7.09 6.61
C LEU A 130 -6.21 -5.91 5.95
N ALA A 131 -5.34 -5.22 6.69
CA ALA A 131 -4.66 -4.04 6.17
C ALA A 131 -3.69 -4.37 5.04
N THR A 132 -2.88 -5.43 5.16
CA THR A 132 -1.99 -5.82 4.05
C THR A 132 -2.77 -6.32 2.84
N ARG A 133 -3.91 -6.99 3.03
CA ARG A 133 -4.79 -7.41 1.93
C ARG A 133 -5.41 -6.20 1.22
N PHE A 134 -5.82 -5.17 1.98
CA PHE A 134 -6.28 -3.91 1.40
C PHE A 134 -5.20 -3.27 0.53
N ILE A 135 -3.94 -3.19 1.00
CA ILE A 135 -2.82 -2.69 0.19
C ILE A 135 -2.59 -3.52 -1.09
N ARG A 136 -2.80 -4.86 -1.05
CA ARG A 136 -2.72 -5.70 -2.26
C ARG A 136 -3.79 -5.35 -3.27
N PHE A 137 -5.02 -5.15 -2.82
CA PHE A 137 -6.12 -4.71 -3.69
C PHE A 137 -5.90 -3.31 -4.25
N LEU A 138 -5.42 -2.38 -3.42
CA LEU A 138 -5.05 -1.03 -3.85
C LEU A 138 -4.00 -1.11 -4.97
N LYS A 139 -2.92 -1.88 -4.75
CA LYS A 139 -1.86 -2.10 -5.74
C LYS A 139 -2.41 -2.66 -7.05
N LEU A 140 -3.26 -3.69 -6.98
CA LEU A 140 -3.90 -4.28 -8.16
C LEU A 140 -4.76 -3.25 -8.90
N GLY A 141 -5.60 -2.49 -8.18
CA GLY A 141 -6.44 -1.44 -8.76
C GLY A 141 -5.62 -0.35 -9.45
N THR A 142 -4.54 0.11 -8.82
CA THR A 142 -3.62 1.09 -9.42
C THR A 142 -2.98 0.53 -10.70
N VAL A 143 -2.54 -0.73 -10.71
CA VAL A 143 -1.96 -1.38 -11.91
C VAL A 143 -2.97 -1.46 -13.05
N ILE A 144 -4.23 -1.83 -12.75
CA ILE A 144 -5.29 -1.90 -13.76
C ILE A 144 -5.56 -0.52 -14.36
N ILE A 145 -5.72 0.52 -13.53
CA ILE A 145 -5.98 1.89 -13.98
C ILE A 145 -4.84 2.40 -14.88
N PHE A 146 -3.59 2.26 -14.45
CA PHE A 146 -2.43 2.67 -15.24
C PHE A 146 -2.33 1.87 -16.54
N GLY A 147 -2.60 0.56 -16.51
CA GLY A 147 -2.64 -0.27 -17.70
C GLY A 147 -3.70 0.17 -18.71
N MET A 148 -4.89 0.55 -18.25
CA MET A 148 -5.95 1.11 -19.12
C MET A 148 -5.53 2.44 -19.75
N ILE A 149 -4.85 3.31 -18.99
CA ILE A 149 -4.34 4.58 -19.52
C ILE A 149 -3.29 4.33 -20.60
N VAL A 150 -2.31 3.44 -20.36
CA VAL A 150 -1.30 3.06 -21.35
C VAL A 150 -1.94 2.50 -22.62
N PHE A 151 -2.93 1.62 -22.46
CA PHE A 151 -3.67 1.05 -23.58
C PHE A 151 -4.42 2.13 -24.37
N GLY A 152 -5.07 3.08 -23.67
CA GLY A 152 -5.74 4.23 -24.28
C GLY A 152 -4.78 5.10 -25.09
N MET A 153 -3.62 5.45 -24.53
CA MET A 153 -2.59 6.23 -25.24
C MET A 153 -2.14 5.56 -26.54
N ILE A 154 -1.86 4.26 -26.51
CA ILE A 154 -1.46 3.49 -27.71
C ILE A 154 -2.59 3.46 -28.74
N ARG A 155 -3.82 3.22 -28.30
CA ARG A 155 -4.99 3.14 -29.18
C ARG A 155 -5.28 4.47 -29.87
N SER A 156 -5.27 5.58 -29.13
CA SER A 156 -5.49 6.92 -29.66
C SER A 156 -4.38 7.36 -30.61
N ALA A 157 -3.12 6.98 -30.33
CA ALA A 157 -2.00 7.27 -31.22
C ALA A 157 -2.08 6.49 -32.56
N GLY A 158 -2.68 5.30 -32.57
CA GLY A 158 -2.89 4.49 -33.77
C GLY A 158 -4.06 4.92 -34.66
N GLY A 159 -4.75 6.02 -34.35
CA GLY A 159 -5.91 6.52 -35.11
C GLY A 159 -7.21 5.76 -34.87
N ASN A 160 -7.24 4.82 -33.92
CA ASN A 160 -8.42 4.05 -33.54
C ASN A 160 -9.09 4.68 -32.32
N ALA A 161 -9.59 5.92 -32.44
CA ALA A 161 -10.43 6.50 -31.39
C ALA A 161 -11.83 5.87 -31.43
#